data_AF-A0A954QFN9-F1
#
_entry.id   AF-A0A954QFN9-F1
#
_cell.length_a   1.000
_cell.length_b   1.000
_cell.length_c   1.000
_cell.angle_alpha   90.00
_cell.angle_beta   90.00
_cell.angle_gamma   90.00
#
_symmetry.space_group_name_H-M   'P 1'
#
loop_
_entity.id
_entity.type
_entity.pdbx_description
1 polymer ?
#
loop_
_entity_poly.entity_id
_entity_poly.type
_entity_poly.pdbx_seq_one_letter_code
_entity_poly.pdbx_strand_id
1 'polypeptide(L)'
;DPVAWLSPGNPFDPASRTNPRVPITSAGLGKPETQPELIASVHDHVLAVRDLIEVVDHNREPLCNARQGATAVEMTCSVFESHCRGGAFVPFPLAERGNPLSNL
;
A
#
# COMPACT_ATOMS: atom_id res chain seq x y z
N ASP A 1 -10.18 0.49 15.40
CA ASP A 1 -10.15 -0.55 14.37
C ASP A 1 -8.74 -0.94 13.99
N PRO A 2 -8.43 -2.24 13.87
CA PRO A 2 -7.13 -2.69 13.40
C PRO A 2 -6.93 -2.34 11.92
N VAL A 3 -5.71 -1.96 11.54
CA VAL A 3 -5.36 -1.65 10.14
C VAL A 3 -5.14 -2.92 9.32
N ALA A 4 -4.78 -4.02 9.98
CA ALA A 4 -4.61 -5.34 9.39
C ALA A 4 -4.73 -6.42 10.47
N TRP A 5 -4.70 -7.68 10.04
CA TRP A 5 -4.76 -8.83 10.92
C TRP A 5 -3.71 -9.86 10.53
N LEU A 6 -2.86 -10.24 11.47
CA LEU A 6 -1.92 -11.33 11.32
C LEU A 6 -2.62 -12.67 11.56
N SER A 7 -2.41 -13.63 10.66
CA SER A 7 -2.82 -15.03 10.86
C SER A 7 -1.56 -15.84 11.17
N PRO A 8 -1.35 -16.29 12.43
CA PRO A 8 -0.12 -17.00 12.80
C PRO A 8 0.00 -18.37 12.13
N GLY A 9 1.22 -18.75 11.75
CA GLY A 9 1.55 -20.08 11.23
C GLY A 9 1.91 -20.09 9.75
N ASN A 10 1.98 -21.30 9.18
CA ASN A 10 2.38 -21.50 7.79
C ASN A 10 1.20 -21.19 6.84
N PRO A 11 1.32 -20.22 5.92
CA PRO A 11 0.22 -19.84 5.02
C PRO A 11 -0.25 -20.96 4.08
N PHE A 12 0.58 -21.98 3.85
CA PHE A 12 0.25 -23.14 3.03
C PHE A 12 -0.28 -24.34 3.82
N ASP A 13 -0.27 -24.28 5.15
CA ASP A 13 -0.85 -25.31 6.01
C ASP A 13 -2.27 -24.89 6.42
N PRO A 14 -3.33 -25.56 5.94
CA PRO A 14 -4.70 -25.25 6.32
C PRO A 14 -4.94 -25.34 7.83
N ALA A 15 -4.22 -26.19 8.56
CA ALA A 15 -4.39 -26.35 10.01
C ALA A 15 -4.06 -25.06 10.77
N SER A 16 -3.09 -24.28 10.28
CA SER A 16 -2.68 -23.00 10.86
C SER A 16 -3.78 -21.94 10.86
N ARG A 17 -4.81 -22.08 10.01
CA ARG A 17 -5.92 -21.12 9.91
C ARG A 17 -6.83 -21.10 11.14
N THR A 18 -6.72 -22.12 12.00
CA THR A 18 -7.45 -22.19 13.27
C THR A 18 -6.82 -21.33 14.37
N ASN A 19 -5.57 -20.87 14.17
CA ASN A 19 -4.90 -20.00 15.12
C ASN A 19 -5.65 -18.66 15.23
N PRO A 20 -5.87 -18.14 16.46
CA PRO A 20 -6.47 -16.83 16.64
C PRO A 20 -5.71 -15.74 15.88
N ARG A 21 -6.43 -14.93 15.11
CA ARG A 21 -5.84 -13.80 14.39
C ARG A 21 -5.45 -12.72 15.39
N VAL A 22 -4.30 -12.11 15.17
CA VAL A 22 -3.77 -11.04 16.03
C VAL A 22 -3.98 -9.70 15.32
N PRO A 23 -4.66 -8.73 15.94
CA PRO A 23 -4.86 -7.43 15.33
C PRO A 23 -3.52 -6.70 15.20
N ILE A 24 -3.35 -5.97 14.10
CA ILE A 24 -2.25 -5.03 13.90
C ILE A 24 -2.86 -3.63 13.97
N THR A 25 -2.37 -2.82 14.92
CA THR A 25 -2.73 -1.40 15.08
C THR A 25 -1.50 -0.53 14.82
N SER A 26 -1.66 0.79 14.82
CA SER A 26 -0.52 1.70 14.69
C SER A 26 0.44 1.62 15.89
N ALA A 27 -0.05 1.18 17.04
CA ALA A 27 0.74 0.93 18.25
C ALA A 27 1.55 -0.39 18.19
N GLY A 28 1.22 -1.26 17.23
CA GLY A 28 1.93 -2.52 16.95
C GLY A 28 1.04 -3.77 17.04
N LEU A 29 1.68 -4.93 16.90
CA LEU A 29 1.02 -6.24 16.92
C LEU A 29 0.40 -6.54 18.29
N GLY A 30 -0.89 -6.87 18.31
CA GLY A 30 -1.63 -7.26 19.52
C GLY A 30 -1.84 -6.13 20.53
N LYS A 31 -1.48 -4.89 20.18
CA LYS A 31 -1.64 -3.73 21.05
C LYS A 31 -2.92 -2.96 20.71
N PRO A 32 -3.63 -2.39 21.70
CA PRO A 32 -4.77 -1.52 21.43
C PRO A 32 -4.33 -0.27 20.67
N GLU A 33 -5.22 0.25 19.83
CA GLU A 33 -5.00 1.50 19.11
C GLU A 33 -5.03 2.69 20.09
N THR A 34 -4.04 3.57 20.01
CA THR A 34 -3.91 4.75 20.89
C THR A 34 -4.43 6.03 20.24
N GLN A 35 -4.62 6.04 18.92
CA GLN A 35 -5.06 7.20 18.14
C GLN A 35 -6.22 6.84 17.19
N PRO A 36 -7.38 6.41 17.72
CA PRO A 36 -8.46 5.85 16.90
C PRO A 36 -9.02 6.84 15.86
N GLU A 37 -9.20 8.11 16.23
CA GLU A 37 -9.72 9.13 15.31
C GLU A 37 -8.73 9.46 14.19
N LEU A 38 -7.44 9.53 14.51
CA LEU A 38 -6.39 9.77 13.52
C LEU A 38 -6.34 8.62 12.50
N ILE A 39 -6.35 7.37 12.97
CA ILE A 39 -6.32 6.20 12.09
C ILE A 39 -7.58 6.10 11.22
N ALA A 40 -8.76 6.41 11.78
CA ALA A 40 -9.98 6.52 10.97
C ALA A 40 -9.80 7.56 9.84
N SER A 41 -9.23 8.72 10.14
CA SER A 41 -8.99 9.76 9.13
C SER A 41 -7.97 9.37 8.05
N VAL A 42 -7.08 8.41 8.31
CA VAL A 42 -6.22 7.79 7.29
C VAL A 42 -7.04 6.88 6.38
N HIS A 43 -7.82 5.94 6.96
CA HIS A 43 -8.62 4.98 6.20
C HIS A 43 -9.71 5.65 5.34
N ASP A 44 -10.31 6.72 5.85
CA ASP A 44 -11.33 7.49 5.16
C ASP A 44 -10.73 8.50 4.16
N HIS A 45 -9.41 8.48 3.97
CA HIS A 45 -8.64 9.38 3.10
C HIS A 45 -8.75 10.88 3.45
N VAL A 46 -9.32 11.22 4.62
CA VAL A 46 -9.53 12.59 5.08
C VAL A 46 -8.20 13.34 5.19
N LEU A 47 -7.14 12.70 5.68
CA LEU A 47 -5.82 13.36 5.78
C LEU A 47 -5.22 13.70 4.43
N ALA A 48 -5.39 12.85 3.41
CA ALA A 48 -4.88 13.12 2.07
C ALA A 48 -5.61 14.33 1.44
N VAL A 49 -6.91 14.45 1.66
CA VAL A 49 -7.70 15.61 1.20
C VAL A 49 -7.27 16.88 1.94
N ARG A 50 -7.05 16.81 3.25
CA ARG A 50 -6.56 17.96 4.04
C ARG A 50 -5.18 18.43 3.59
N ASP A 51 -4.27 17.49 3.29
CA ASP A 51 -2.95 17.81 2.73
C ASP A 51 -3.09 18.60 1.42
N LEU A 52 -3.98 18.17 0.52
CA LEU A 52 -4.22 18.86 -0.74
C LEU A 52 -4.77 20.28 -0.56
N ILE A 53 -5.66 20.50 0.42
CA ILE A 53 -6.16 21.84 0.75
C ILE A 53 -5.01 22.72 1.25
N GLU A 54 -4.22 22.21 2.19
CA GLU A 54 -3.10 22.96 2.77
C GLU A 54 -2.02 23.32 1.72
N VAL A 55 -1.77 22.42 0.78
CA VAL A 55 -0.92 22.64 -0.40
C VAL A 55 -1.35 23.87 -1.19
N VAL A 56 -2.65 23.99 -1.47
CA VAL A 56 -3.20 25.12 -2.21
C VAL A 56 -3.08 26.41 -1.39
N ASP A 57 -3.43 26.35 -0.10
CA ASP A 57 -3.43 27.51 0.77
C ASP A 57 -2.02 28.07 1.05
N HIS A 58 -1.02 27.19 1.13
CA HIS A 58 0.35 27.57 1.52
C HIS A 58 1.35 27.49 0.37
N ASN A 59 0.91 27.17 -0.85
CA ASN A 59 1.75 27.03 -2.03
C ASN A 59 2.97 26.12 -1.78
N ARG A 60 2.74 24.95 -1.17
CA ARG A 60 3.76 23.92 -0.88
C ARG A 60 3.55 22.67 -1.72
N GLU A 61 4.53 21.77 -1.82
CA GLU A 61 4.29 20.46 -2.40
C GLU A 61 3.41 19.59 -1.48
N PRO A 62 2.56 18.71 -2.04
CA PRO A 62 1.86 17.68 -1.26
C PRO A 62 2.86 16.68 -0.67
N LEU A 63 2.46 16.01 0.41
CA LEU A 63 3.27 14.97 1.06
C LEU A 63 3.55 13.80 0.11
N CYS A 64 2.62 13.52 -0.81
CA CYS A 64 2.81 12.62 -1.93
C CYS A 64 2.69 13.40 -3.24
N ASN A 65 3.81 13.73 -3.86
CA ASN A 65 3.86 14.52 -5.09
C ASN A 65 3.76 13.66 -6.36
N ALA A 66 3.63 14.33 -7.51
CA ALA A 66 3.44 13.66 -8.79
C ALA A 66 4.57 12.67 -9.15
N ARG A 67 5.80 12.92 -8.69
CA ARG A 67 6.93 11.99 -8.91
C ARG A 67 6.76 10.71 -8.12
N GLN A 68 6.41 10.82 -6.84
CA GLN A 68 6.13 9.66 -5.98
C GLN A 68 4.92 8.88 -6.49
N GLY A 69 3.87 9.56 -6.96
CA GLY A 69 2.74 8.94 -7.63
C GLY A 69 3.15 8.18 -8.89
N ALA A 70 4.01 8.77 -9.74
CA ALA A 70 4.56 8.10 -10.92
C ALA A 70 5.39 6.86 -10.56
N THR A 71 6.20 6.91 -9.49
CA THR A 71 6.95 5.74 -8.99
C THR A 71 6.02 4.61 -8.54
N ALA A 72 4.90 4.92 -7.88
CA ALA A 72 3.92 3.91 -7.49
C ALA A 72 3.25 3.23 -8.70
N VAL A 73 2.93 4.01 -9.74
CA VAL A 73 2.43 3.47 -11.01
C VAL A 73 3.49 2.59 -11.68
N GLU A 74 4.74 3.05 -11.73
CA GLU A 74 5.85 2.31 -12.34
C GLU A 74 6.10 0.98 -11.61
N MET A 75 6.05 0.97 -10.27
CA MET A 75 6.15 -0.26 -9.46
C MET A 75 4.98 -1.21 -9.72
N THR A 76 3.76 -0.70 -9.86
CA THR A 76 2.59 -1.54 -10.19
C THR A 76 2.75 -2.17 -11.57
N CYS A 77 3.14 -1.38 -12.57
CA CYS A 77 3.41 -1.88 -13.92
C CYS A 77 4.55 -2.91 -13.94
N SER A 78 5.61 -2.73 -13.13
CA SER A 78 6.72 -3.69 -13.06
C SER A 78 6.29 -5.07 -12.57
N VAL A 79 5.32 -5.15 -11.65
CA VAL A 79 4.76 -6.42 -11.16
C VAL A 79 4.06 -7.17 -12.29
N PHE A 80 3.22 -6.47 -13.07
CA PHE A 80 2.54 -7.08 -14.21
C PHE A 80 3.51 -7.47 -15.33
N GLU A 81 4.51 -6.63 -15.61
CA GLU A 81 5.55 -6.95 -16.58
C GLU A 81 6.36 -8.19 -16.17
N SER A 82 6.71 -8.28 -14.87
CA SER A 82 7.38 -9.45 -14.31
C SER A 82 6.53 -10.71 -14.52
N HIS A 83 5.23 -10.64 -14.23
CA HIS A 83 4.30 -11.74 -14.44
C HIS A 83 4.24 -12.18 -15.91
N CYS A 84 4.13 -11.24 -16.86
CA CYS A 84 4.12 -11.54 -18.30
C CYS A 84 5.44 -12.20 -18.76
N ARG A 85 6.55 -11.93 -18.08
CA ARG A 85 7.87 -12.55 -18.31
C ARG A 85 8.14 -13.80 -17.46
N GLY A 86 7.10 -14.43 -16.91
CA GLY A 86 7.25 -15.65 -16.11
C GLY A 86 7.93 -15.43 -14.75
N GLY A 87 7.74 -14.25 -14.15
CA GLY A 87 8.30 -13.88 -12.85
C GLY A 87 9.73 -13.34 -12.90
N ALA A 88 10.19 -12.87 -14.06
CA ALA A 88 11.54 -12.32 -14.21
C ALA A 88 11.72 -10.99 -13.45
N PHE A 89 12.95 -10.69 -13.05
CA PHE A 89 13.30 -9.37 -12.52
C PHE A 89 13.09 -8.28 -13.57
N VAL A 90 12.49 -7.15 -13.16
CA VAL A 90 12.26 -5.98 -14.00
C VAL A 90 13.00 -4.79 -13.38
N PRO A 91 14.03 -4.23 -14.06
CA PRO A 91 14.77 -3.09 -13.53
C PRO A 91 13.96 -1.79 -13.62
N PHE A 92 14.31 -0.82 -12.79
CA PHE A 92 13.84 0.56 -12.87
C PHE A 92 14.92 1.45 -13.49
N PRO A 93 14.55 2.48 -14.29
CA PRO A 93 13.20 2.75 -14.77
C PRO A 93 12.71 1.66 -15.76
N LEU A 94 11.39 1.56 -15.93
CA LEU A 94 10.83 0.57 -16.84
C LEU A 94 11.27 0.81 -18.28
N ALA A 95 11.70 -0.28 -18.94
CA ALA A 95 12.01 -0.28 -20.37
C ALA A 95 10.75 -0.18 -21.23
N GLU A 96 9.70 -0.92 -20.87
CA GLU A 96 8.36 -0.82 -21.48
C GLU A 96 7.48 0.11 -20.62
N ARG A 97 7.00 1.21 -21.21
CA ARG A 97 6.20 2.23 -20.50
C ARG A 97 4.72 2.21 -20.87
N GLY A 98 4.31 1.35 -21.78
CA GLY A 98 2.92 1.03 -22.07
C GLY A 98 2.26 0.20 -20.96
N ASN A 99 0.98 -0.11 -21.15
CA ASN A 99 0.28 -1.00 -20.23
C ASN A 99 0.73 -2.45 -20.48
N PRO A 100 1.34 -3.13 -19.48
CA PRO A 100 1.89 -4.48 -19.65
C PRO A 100 0.85 -5.53 -20.02
N LEU A 101 -0.44 -5.29 -19.73
CA LEU A 101 -1.53 -6.22 -20.04
C LEU A 101 -2.13 -6.04 -21.44
N SER A 102 -1.71 -5.02 -22.21
CA SER A 102 -2.30 -4.75 -23.52
C SER A 102 -1.86 -5.71 -24.63
N ASN A 103 -0.86 -6.55 -24.37
CA ASN A 103 -0.27 -7.48 -25.34
C ASN A 103 -0.51 -8.96 -24.99
N LEU A 104 -1.45 -9.24 -24.07
CA LEU A 104 -1.87 -10.59 -23.68
C LEU A 104 -2.93 -11.16 -24.61
#